data_AF-A0A183G2U4-F1
#
_entry.id   AF-A0A183G2U4-F1
#
_cell.length_a   1.000
_cell.length_b   1.000
_cell.length_c   1.000
_cell.angle_alpha   90.00
_cell.angle_beta   90.00
_cell.angle_gamma   90.00
#
_symmetry.space_group_name_H-M   'P 1'
#
loop_
_entity.id
_entity.type
_entity.pdbx_description
1 polymer ?
#
loop_
_entity_poly.entity_id
_entity_poly.type
_entity_poly.pdbx_seq_one_letter_code
_entity_poly.pdbx_strand_id
1 'polypeptide(L)'
;MCSYFRAAILSPADRGHLHFECIDDCFANTTLGDIQGIDFPGALAKKPFSNVWSAWKIASIFIRNNIDMATKMNLCREQKMMLDVDALVRVLMVAYNTCEEWTDFICSATRITKHAPIDTYAVDRPYEEALRRVKEAVADMTRRNRPAKEGPMGFAAPESARMLEKDGEQIGIRARVIVKFGQLREVVVEKAFSTWVIVWPLDIHTDQPDIEAVALAAQQHMQAGGHKVTAWPPLSSYNRVKWMIMSKLWKALDDKLLACAGVKKMATASNSHIEENKIFIEEGTPEGAGQYY
;
A
#
# COMPACT_ATOMS: atom_id res chain seq x y z
N MET A 1 -28.19 -10.74 -19.64
CA MET A 1 -28.74 -9.53 -19.01
C MET A 1 -28.33 -9.61 -17.54
N CYS A 2 -27.18 -9.02 -17.20
CA CYS A 2 -26.46 -9.24 -15.93
C CYS A 2 -27.16 -8.53 -14.77
N SER A 3 -27.54 -9.25 -13.72
CA SER A 3 -27.99 -8.70 -12.45
C SER A 3 -26.80 -8.08 -11.72
N TYR A 4 -26.77 -6.76 -11.67
CA TYR A 4 -25.74 -5.99 -10.99
C TYR A 4 -25.81 -6.22 -9.47
N PHE A 5 -24.65 -6.45 -8.86
CA PHE A 5 -24.38 -6.10 -7.46
C PHE A 5 -24.40 -4.55 -7.32
N ARG A 6 -25.55 -3.92 -7.53
CA ARG A 6 -25.73 -2.49 -7.25
C ARG A 6 -25.88 -2.36 -5.75
N ALA A 7 -24.76 -2.07 -5.10
CA ALA A 7 -24.61 -1.78 -3.68
C ALA A 7 -25.41 -0.54 -3.24
N ALA A 8 -26.73 -0.65 -3.28
CA ALA A 8 -27.63 0.15 -2.49
C ALA A 8 -28.64 -0.85 -1.91
N ILE A 9 -28.58 -1.06 -0.60
CA ILE A 9 -29.69 -1.68 0.15
C ILE A 9 -30.82 -0.64 0.05
N LEU A 10 -31.70 -0.81 -0.94
CA LEU A 10 -32.78 0.13 -1.25
C LEU A 10 -34.03 -0.21 -0.43
N SER A 11 -34.10 -1.43 0.12
CA SER A 11 -35.23 -1.95 0.87
C SER A 11 -34.80 -2.74 2.12
N PRO A 12 -35.60 -2.74 3.20
CA PRO A 12 -35.43 -3.66 4.34
C PRO A 12 -35.54 -5.15 3.97
N ALA A 13 -36.06 -5.48 2.78
CA ALA A 13 -36.15 -6.85 2.27
C ALA A 13 -34.88 -7.31 1.53
N ASP A 14 -33.96 -6.40 1.22
CA ASP A 14 -32.70 -6.75 0.58
C ASP A 14 -31.84 -7.50 1.60
N ARG A 15 -31.53 -8.76 1.31
CA ARG A 15 -30.60 -9.57 2.11
C ARG A 15 -29.23 -8.89 1.99
N GLY A 16 -28.88 -8.08 2.98
CA GLY A 16 -27.71 -7.22 2.94
C GLY A 16 -26.42 -7.98 2.57
N HIS A 17 -25.41 -7.26 2.09
CA HIS A 17 -24.26 -7.83 1.37
C HIS A 17 -23.66 -9.10 1.99
N LEU A 18 -23.58 -9.21 3.32
CA LEU A 18 -23.02 -10.39 4.00
C LEU A 18 -23.82 -11.69 3.78
N HIS A 19 -25.12 -11.59 3.52
CA HIS A 19 -26.01 -12.71 3.18
C HIS A 19 -26.09 -13.02 1.69
N PHE A 20 -25.36 -12.27 0.86
CA PHE A 20 -25.36 -12.47 -0.56
C PHE A 20 -24.82 -13.85 -0.91
N GLU A 21 -25.64 -14.60 -1.66
CA GLU A 21 -25.28 -15.87 -2.26
C GLU A 21 -25.14 -15.62 -3.76
N CYS A 22 -23.95 -15.87 -4.30
CA CYS A 22 -23.65 -15.61 -5.71
C CYS A 22 -24.47 -16.56 -6.59
N ILE A 23 -25.03 -16.04 -7.68
CA ILE A 23 -25.85 -16.82 -8.63
C ILE A 23 -25.02 -17.93 -9.27
N ASP A 24 -23.73 -17.69 -9.49
CA ASP A 24 -22.79 -18.67 -10.04
C ASP A 24 -22.28 -19.67 -8.99
N ASP A 25 -22.82 -19.62 -7.77
CA ASP A 25 -22.45 -20.48 -6.64
C ASP A 25 -20.94 -20.55 -6.42
N CYS A 26 -20.26 -19.39 -6.49
CA CYS A 26 -18.80 -19.32 -6.40
C CYS A 26 -18.23 -19.96 -5.12
N PHE A 27 -19.02 -20.05 -4.05
CA PHE A 27 -18.61 -20.67 -2.79
C PHE A 27 -18.88 -22.18 -2.70
N ALA A 28 -19.47 -22.82 -3.71
CA ALA A 28 -19.80 -24.25 -3.70
C ALA A 28 -18.64 -25.16 -3.27
N ASN A 29 -17.43 -24.84 -3.73
CA ASN A 29 -16.21 -25.60 -3.45
C ASN A 29 -15.33 -24.94 -2.38
N THR A 30 -15.76 -23.81 -1.81
CA THR A 30 -15.01 -23.07 -0.79
C THR A 30 -15.44 -23.52 0.58
N THR A 31 -14.45 -23.87 1.41
CA THR A 31 -14.64 -24.44 2.73
C THR A 31 -14.14 -23.51 3.82
N LEU A 32 -14.56 -23.76 5.06
CA LEU A 32 -14.02 -23.01 6.20
C LEU A 32 -12.51 -23.15 6.33
N GLY A 33 -11.94 -24.30 5.92
CA GLY A 33 -10.50 -24.55 5.91
C GLY A 33 -9.70 -23.64 4.98
N ASP A 34 -10.34 -23.02 3.99
CA ASP A 34 -9.69 -22.08 3.06
C ASP A 34 -9.48 -20.69 3.68
N ILE A 35 -10.11 -20.43 4.84
CA ILE A 35 -9.96 -19.17 5.59
C ILE A 35 -8.62 -19.17 6.31
N GLN A 36 -7.63 -18.53 5.69
CA GLN A 36 -6.26 -18.53 6.18
C GLN A 36 -6.13 -17.93 7.60
N GLY A 37 -5.36 -18.62 8.44
CA GLY A 37 -5.00 -18.24 9.81
C GLY A 37 -6.14 -18.32 10.82
N ILE A 38 -7.14 -19.18 10.54
CA ILE A 38 -8.06 -19.72 11.53
C ILE A 38 -8.02 -21.23 11.44
N ASP A 39 -7.75 -21.91 12.56
CA ASP A 39 -7.70 -23.36 12.60
C ASP A 39 -9.08 -23.96 12.87
N PHE A 40 -9.60 -24.70 11.91
CA PHE A 40 -10.85 -25.45 12.04
C PHE A 40 -10.57 -26.96 12.18
N PRO A 41 -11.26 -27.68 13.08
CA PRO A 41 -11.04 -29.11 13.25
C PRO A 41 -11.71 -29.95 12.15
N GLY A 42 -10.93 -30.83 11.52
CA GLY A 42 -11.39 -31.98 10.74
C GLY A 42 -12.59 -31.71 9.81
N ALA A 43 -13.74 -32.31 10.13
CA ALA A 43 -14.96 -32.19 9.33
C ALA A 43 -15.50 -30.76 9.24
N LEU A 44 -15.24 -29.91 10.24
CA LEU A 44 -15.64 -28.51 10.20
C LEU A 44 -14.83 -27.72 9.19
N ALA A 45 -13.52 -28.00 9.06
CA ALA A 45 -12.69 -27.38 8.04
C ALA A 45 -13.19 -27.69 6.63
N LYS A 46 -13.70 -28.90 6.40
CA LYS A 46 -14.25 -29.34 5.10
C LYS A 46 -15.66 -28.83 4.82
N LYS A 47 -16.29 -28.14 5.77
CA LYS A 47 -17.66 -27.66 5.61
C LYS A 47 -17.67 -26.49 4.62
N PRO A 48 -18.44 -26.56 3.52
CA PRO A 48 -18.62 -25.41 2.64
C PRO A 48 -19.48 -24.35 3.32
N PHE A 49 -19.36 -23.10 2.86
CA PHE A 49 -20.23 -22.00 3.27
C PHE A 49 -20.87 -21.36 2.04
N SER A 50 -22.12 -20.91 2.15
CA SER A 50 -22.85 -20.32 1.01
C SER A 50 -22.72 -18.80 0.91
N ASN A 51 -22.40 -18.14 2.03
CA ASN A 51 -22.26 -16.68 2.11
C ASN A 51 -21.29 -16.26 3.21
N VAL A 52 -20.82 -15.02 3.11
CA VAL A 52 -19.86 -14.40 4.04
C VAL A 52 -20.39 -14.40 5.48
N TRP A 53 -21.70 -14.19 5.70
CA TRP A 53 -22.30 -14.18 7.04
C TRP A 53 -22.14 -15.53 7.75
N SER A 54 -22.47 -16.63 7.07
CA SER A 54 -22.39 -17.98 7.63
C SER A 54 -20.96 -18.36 7.98
N ALA A 55 -20.00 -18.03 7.13
CA ALA A 55 -18.57 -18.22 7.37
C ALA A 55 -18.09 -17.35 8.54
N TRP A 56 -18.47 -16.07 8.57
CA TRP A 56 -18.05 -15.12 9.60
C TRP A 56 -18.51 -15.53 10.98
N LYS A 57 -19.77 -15.99 11.14
CA LYS A 57 -20.28 -16.47 12.44
C LYS A 57 -19.41 -17.58 13.01
N ILE A 58 -19.05 -18.57 12.19
CA ILE A 58 -18.25 -19.71 12.62
C ILE A 58 -16.80 -19.27 12.85
N ALA A 59 -16.19 -18.60 11.86
CA ALA A 59 -14.82 -18.09 11.94
C ALA A 59 -14.56 -17.24 13.19
N SER A 60 -15.52 -16.42 13.58
CA SER A 60 -15.39 -15.58 14.78
C SER A 60 -15.23 -16.42 16.05
N ILE A 61 -15.90 -17.57 16.18
CA ILE A 61 -15.70 -18.46 17.33
C ILE A 61 -14.27 -19.03 17.32
N PHE A 62 -13.80 -19.47 16.15
CA PHE A 62 -12.55 -20.22 16.03
C PHE A 62 -11.30 -19.37 16.07
N ILE A 63 -11.36 -18.08 15.71
CA ILE A 63 -10.21 -17.16 15.79
C ILE A 63 -9.76 -16.87 17.24
N ARG A 64 -10.63 -17.14 18.23
CA ARG A 64 -10.38 -16.82 19.64
C ARG A 64 -9.38 -17.78 20.26
N ASN A 65 -8.19 -17.30 20.61
CA ASN A 65 -7.13 -18.15 21.20
C ASN A 65 -7.28 -18.35 22.71
N ASN A 66 -8.18 -17.62 23.37
CA ASN A 66 -8.42 -17.69 24.81
C ASN A 66 -9.47 -18.73 25.23
N ILE A 67 -10.00 -19.51 24.29
CA ILE A 67 -11.04 -20.52 24.50
C ILE A 67 -10.55 -21.84 23.91
N ASP A 68 -10.71 -22.94 24.64
CA ASP A 68 -10.32 -24.27 24.18
C ASP A 68 -11.22 -24.78 23.05
N MET A 69 -10.75 -25.82 22.35
CA MET A 69 -11.43 -26.37 21.18
C MET A 69 -12.79 -27.00 21.52
N ALA A 70 -12.93 -27.63 22.69
CA ALA A 70 -14.21 -28.25 23.09
C ALA A 70 -15.27 -27.17 23.34
N THR A 71 -14.88 -26.08 24.00
CA THR A 71 -15.75 -24.93 24.21
C THR A 71 -16.12 -24.25 22.89
N LYS A 72 -15.17 -24.06 21.96
CA LYS A 72 -15.45 -23.54 20.60
C LYS A 72 -16.47 -24.41 19.85
N MET A 73 -16.30 -25.74 19.91
CA MET A 73 -17.23 -26.69 19.28
C MET A 73 -18.62 -26.63 19.89
N ASN A 74 -18.73 -26.44 21.22
CA ASN A 74 -20.02 -26.29 21.87
C ASN A 74 -20.73 -24.99 21.43
N LEU A 75 -20.00 -23.87 21.45
CA LEU A 75 -20.53 -22.56 21.01
C LEU A 75 -20.96 -22.58 19.55
N CYS A 76 -20.23 -23.29 18.68
CA CYS A 76 -20.61 -23.48 17.28
C CYS A 76 -21.89 -24.31 17.14
N ARG A 77 -22.07 -25.36 17.97
CA ARG A 77 -23.27 -26.21 17.97
C ARG A 77 -24.50 -25.45 18.47
N GLU A 78 -24.32 -24.64 19.51
CA GLU A 78 -25.35 -23.74 20.07
C GLU A 78 -25.62 -22.52 19.18
N GLN A 79 -24.90 -22.37 18.07
CA GLN A 79 -24.99 -21.22 17.16
C GLN A 79 -24.81 -19.88 17.89
N LYS A 80 -23.92 -19.84 18.90
CA LYS A 80 -23.69 -18.64 19.70
C LYS A 80 -23.08 -17.54 18.84
N MET A 81 -23.76 -16.40 18.79
CA MET A 81 -23.28 -15.23 18.04
C MET A 81 -22.14 -14.55 18.79
N MET A 82 -20.94 -14.54 18.21
CA MET A 82 -19.77 -13.88 18.78
C MET A 82 -18.92 -13.24 17.69
N LEU A 83 -19.45 -12.23 17.01
CA LEU A 83 -18.80 -11.61 15.85
C LEU A 83 -17.42 -11.03 16.19
N ASP A 84 -16.47 -11.19 15.28
CA ASP A 84 -15.09 -10.73 15.42
C ASP A 84 -14.58 -10.08 14.12
N VAL A 85 -13.96 -8.91 14.21
CA VAL A 85 -13.52 -8.15 13.03
C VAL A 85 -12.39 -8.85 12.28
N ASP A 86 -11.42 -9.43 12.99
CA ASP A 86 -10.30 -10.13 12.36
C ASP A 86 -10.78 -11.39 11.62
N ALA A 87 -11.79 -12.07 12.15
CA ALA A 87 -12.45 -13.16 11.44
C ALA A 87 -13.13 -12.68 10.15
N LEU A 88 -13.82 -11.54 10.18
CA LEU A 88 -14.47 -11.00 8.99
C LEU A 88 -13.46 -10.62 7.90
N VAL A 89 -12.34 -10.00 8.28
CA VAL A 89 -11.25 -9.66 7.35
C VAL A 89 -10.79 -10.90 6.58
N ARG A 90 -10.58 -12.03 7.28
CA ARG A 90 -10.11 -13.27 6.67
C ARG A 90 -11.17 -13.90 5.75
N VAL A 91 -12.44 -13.85 6.14
CA VAL A 91 -13.54 -14.35 5.29
C VAL A 91 -13.70 -13.48 4.03
N LEU A 92 -13.66 -12.16 4.15
CA LEU A 92 -13.73 -11.23 3.02
C LEU A 92 -12.54 -11.40 2.07
N MET A 93 -11.35 -11.72 2.59
CA MET A 93 -10.19 -12.07 1.76
C MET A 93 -10.43 -13.34 0.93
N VAL A 94 -11.09 -14.36 1.48
CA VAL A 94 -11.48 -15.54 0.70
C VAL A 94 -12.52 -15.17 -0.35
N ALA A 95 -13.52 -14.36 0.01
CA ALA A 95 -14.54 -13.88 -0.92
C ALA A 95 -13.93 -13.11 -2.10
N TYR A 96 -12.99 -12.20 -1.83
CA TYR A 96 -12.21 -11.45 -2.84
C TYR A 96 -11.45 -12.37 -3.80
N ASN A 97 -10.94 -13.50 -3.35
CA ASN A 97 -10.16 -14.39 -4.21
C ASN A 97 -11.04 -15.37 -5.02
N THR A 98 -12.30 -15.53 -4.64
CA THR A 98 -13.14 -16.64 -5.11
C THR A 98 -14.33 -16.17 -5.95
N CYS A 99 -14.88 -14.98 -5.67
CA CYS A 99 -16.11 -14.51 -6.29
C CYS A 99 -15.92 -13.13 -6.92
N GLU A 100 -16.16 -13.04 -8.23
CA GLU A 100 -16.00 -11.80 -9.01
C GLU A 100 -16.86 -10.65 -8.49
N GLU A 101 -18.12 -10.93 -8.10
CA GLU A 101 -19.01 -9.90 -7.55
C GLU A 101 -18.49 -9.35 -6.20
N TRP A 102 -17.89 -10.20 -5.37
CA TRP A 102 -17.24 -9.76 -4.13
C TRP A 102 -15.95 -8.99 -4.41
N THR A 103 -15.16 -9.40 -5.41
CA THR A 103 -13.98 -8.67 -5.88
C THR A 103 -14.34 -7.26 -6.31
N ASP A 104 -15.34 -7.14 -7.18
CA ASP A 104 -15.85 -5.87 -7.68
C ASP A 104 -16.39 -4.99 -6.55
N PHE A 105 -17.17 -5.58 -5.65
CA PHE A 105 -17.68 -4.88 -4.47
C PHE A 105 -16.54 -4.34 -3.60
N ILE A 106 -15.58 -5.18 -3.23
CA ILE A 106 -14.45 -4.78 -2.37
C ILE A 106 -13.60 -3.71 -3.07
N CYS A 107 -13.42 -3.77 -4.39
CA CYS A 107 -12.65 -2.77 -5.12
C CYS A 107 -13.38 -1.43 -5.24
N SER A 108 -14.70 -1.45 -5.49
CA SER A 108 -15.48 -0.26 -5.84
C SER A 108 -16.16 0.43 -4.65
N ALA A 109 -16.53 -0.29 -3.59
CA ALA A 109 -17.34 0.23 -2.50
C ALA A 109 -16.59 1.27 -1.67
N THR A 110 -17.06 2.51 -1.59
CA THR A 110 -16.39 3.56 -0.81
C THR A 110 -16.64 3.43 0.69
N ARG A 111 -17.86 3.06 1.09
CA ARG A 111 -18.32 2.83 2.47
C ARG A 111 -19.53 1.90 2.49
N ILE A 112 -19.83 1.32 3.64
CA ILE A 112 -21.10 0.69 3.97
C ILE A 112 -22.05 1.80 4.45
N THR A 113 -22.82 2.37 3.53
CA THR A 113 -23.59 3.60 3.80
C THR A 113 -24.71 3.40 4.82
N LYS A 114 -25.36 2.22 4.84
CA LYS A 114 -26.26 1.69 5.91
C LYS A 114 -26.46 0.19 5.68
N HIS A 115 -26.35 -0.63 6.72
CA HIS A 115 -26.71 -2.05 6.69
C HIS A 115 -27.83 -2.33 7.72
N ALA A 116 -28.90 -3.00 7.30
CA ALA A 116 -29.93 -3.45 8.25
C ALA A 116 -29.31 -4.44 9.25
N PRO A 117 -29.71 -4.44 10.54
CA PRO A 117 -29.23 -5.44 11.49
C PRO A 117 -29.47 -6.85 10.96
N ILE A 118 -28.46 -7.71 11.03
CA ILE A 118 -28.58 -9.12 10.66
C ILE A 118 -28.80 -9.93 11.93
N ASP A 119 -29.83 -10.77 11.98
CA ASP A 119 -30.17 -11.60 13.14
C ASP A 119 -30.28 -10.77 14.45
N THR A 120 -30.73 -9.50 14.35
CA THR A 120 -30.77 -8.44 15.41
C THR A 120 -29.45 -7.75 15.78
N TYR A 121 -28.32 -8.09 15.12
CA TYR A 121 -27.01 -7.51 15.40
C TYR A 121 -26.67 -6.36 14.47
N ALA A 122 -26.21 -5.25 15.04
CA ALA A 122 -25.68 -4.12 14.29
C ALA A 122 -24.29 -4.49 13.74
N VAL A 123 -24.19 -4.64 12.42
CA VAL A 123 -22.95 -5.07 11.74
C VAL A 123 -22.18 -3.93 11.10
N ASP A 124 -22.74 -2.71 11.05
CA ASP A 124 -22.17 -1.58 10.31
C ASP A 124 -20.70 -1.29 10.70
N ARG A 125 -20.44 -1.11 12.00
CA ARG A 125 -19.10 -0.79 12.51
C ARG A 125 -18.07 -1.89 12.27
N PRO A 126 -18.31 -3.15 12.69
CA PRO A 126 -17.33 -4.22 12.45
C PRO A 126 -17.15 -4.51 10.96
N TYR A 127 -18.19 -4.32 10.14
CA TYR A 127 -18.10 -4.53 8.69
C TYR A 127 -17.30 -3.44 7.99
N GLU A 128 -17.57 -2.15 8.28
CA GLU A 128 -16.81 -1.03 7.72
C GLU A 128 -15.32 -1.16 8.03
N GLU A 129 -15.00 -1.50 9.28
CA GLU A 129 -13.61 -1.69 9.71
C GLU A 129 -12.95 -2.88 9.01
N ALA A 130 -13.65 -4.02 8.89
CA ALA A 130 -13.12 -5.16 8.16
C ALA A 130 -12.90 -4.84 6.67
N LEU A 131 -13.86 -4.14 6.03
CA LEU A 131 -13.75 -3.75 4.62
C LEU A 131 -12.56 -2.82 4.40
N ARG A 132 -12.35 -1.83 5.27
CA ARG A 132 -11.18 -0.94 5.23
C ARG A 132 -9.88 -1.73 5.26
N ARG A 133 -9.76 -2.68 6.19
CA ARG A 133 -8.55 -3.51 6.35
C ARG A 133 -8.31 -4.46 5.18
N VAL A 134 -9.37 -5.03 4.59
CA VAL A 134 -9.26 -5.88 3.40
C VAL A 134 -8.78 -5.05 2.20
N LYS A 135 -9.31 -3.84 2.01
CA LYS A 135 -8.87 -2.94 0.94
C LYS A 135 -7.39 -2.59 1.06
N GLU A 136 -6.90 -2.33 2.27
CA GLU A 136 -5.48 -2.11 2.55
C GLU A 136 -4.65 -3.34 2.20
N ALA A 137 -5.08 -4.53 2.62
CA ALA A 137 -4.39 -5.79 2.29
C ALA A 137 -4.34 -6.07 0.78
N VAL A 138 -5.45 -5.85 0.06
CA VAL A 138 -5.53 -5.98 -1.40
C VAL A 138 -4.57 -5.01 -2.08
N ALA A 139 -4.59 -3.73 -1.70
CA ALA A 139 -3.67 -2.74 -2.23
C ALA A 139 -2.20 -3.13 -2.01
N ASP A 140 -1.87 -3.67 -0.85
CA ASP A 140 -0.53 -4.17 -0.52
C ASP A 140 -0.13 -5.40 -1.35
N MET A 141 -1.03 -6.36 -1.56
CA MET A 141 -0.76 -7.52 -2.43
C MET A 141 -0.55 -7.10 -3.88
N THR A 142 -1.37 -6.20 -4.41
CA THR A 142 -1.16 -5.62 -5.75
C THR A 142 0.18 -4.91 -5.83
N ARG A 143 0.58 -4.18 -4.79
CA ARG A 143 1.90 -3.51 -4.74
C ARG A 143 3.06 -4.52 -4.73
N ARG A 144 2.94 -5.62 -3.97
CA ARG A 144 3.98 -6.67 -3.87
C ARG A 144 4.13 -7.51 -5.14
N ASN A 145 3.02 -7.80 -5.82
CA ASN A 145 3.01 -8.67 -7.01
C ASN A 145 3.28 -7.91 -8.33
N ARG A 146 3.56 -6.60 -8.28
CA ARG A 146 3.94 -5.85 -9.49
C ARG A 146 5.27 -6.36 -10.05
N PRO A 147 5.32 -6.75 -11.35
CA PRO A 147 6.57 -7.09 -11.99
C PRO A 147 7.61 -5.99 -11.78
N ALA A 148 8.84 -6.38 -11.43
CA ALA A 148 9.93 -5.43 -11.39
C ALA A 148 10.18 -4.94 -12.82
N LYS A 149 10.26 -3.62 -12.97
CA LYS A 149 10.58 -3.02 -14.26
C LYS A 149 12.05 -3.31 -14.60
N GLU A 150 12.31 -3.78 -15.81
CA GLU A 150 13.66 -3.95 -16.34
C GLU A 150 14.12 -2.68 -17.06
N GLY A 151 15.45 -2.47 -17.14
CA GLY A 151 16.05 -1.30 -17.78
C GLY A 151 17.25 -0.73 -17.02
N PRO A 152 17.95 0.26 -17.61
CA PRO A 152 19.12 0.90 -16.98
C PRO A 152 18.75 1.67 -15.71
N MET A 153 19.77 2.09 -14.97
CA MET A 153 19.62 3.01 -13.84
C MET A 153 19.74 4.46 -14.33
N GLY A 154 18.75 5.28 -14.00
CA GLY A 154 18.82 6.73 -14.17
C GLY A 154 19.36 7.37 -12.90
N PHE A 155 20.28 8.33 -13.02
CA PHE A 155 20.83 9.07 -11.89
C PHE A 155 20.67 10.57 -12.11
N ALA A 156 19.70 11.18 -11.43
CA ALA A 156 19.55 12.63 -11.36
C ALA A 156 20.49 13.14 -10.27
N ALA A 157 21.62 13.69 -10.71
CA ALA A 157 22.80 13.86 -9.89
C ALA A 157 23.10 15.35 -9.66
N PRO A 158 23.77 15.70 -8.54
CA PRO A 158 24.21 17.07 -8.31
C PRO A 158 25.37 17.43 -9.25
N GLU A 159 25.77 18.69 -9.25
CA GLU A 159 26.84 19.21 -10.13
C GLU A 159 28.17 18.46 -9.97
N SER A 160 28.45 17.92 -8.79
CA SER A 160 29.66 17.16 -8.52
C SER A 160 29.77 15.85 -9.32
N ALA A 161 28.66 15.33 -9.86
CA ALA A 161 28.61 14.14 -10.70
C ALA A 161 28.80 14.43 -12.19
N ARG A 162 29.25 15.63 -12.58
CA ARG A 162 29.45 16.03 -13.99
C ARG A 162 30.38 15.09 -14.77
N MET A 163 31.34 14.44 -14.10
CA MET A 163 32.20 13.45 -14.76
C MET A 163 31.41 12.19 -15.13
N LEU A 164 30.53 11.70 -14.25
CA LEU A 164 29.66 10.55 -14.53
C LEU A 164 28.70 10.82 -15.69
N GLU A 165 28.24 12.07 -15.85
CA GLU A 165 27.42 12.45 -17.01
C GLU A 165 28.20 12.35 -18.33
N LYS A 166 29.50 12.68 -18.31
CA LYS A 166 30.38 12.57 -19.49
C LYS A 166 30.73 11.13 -19.85
N ASP A 167 30.87 10.26 -18.85
CA ASP A 167 31.15 8.83 -19.05
C ASP A 167 29.99 8.10 -19.74
N GLY A 168 28.78 8.69 -19.69
CA GLY A 168 27.61 8.20 -20.40
C GLY A 168 27.18 6.82 -19.93
N GLU A 169 26.68 5.98 -20.85
CA GLU A 169 26.13 4.66 -20.52
C GLU A 169 27.17 3.57 -20.28
N GLN A 170 28.47 3.87 -20.42
CA GLN A 170 29.54 2.87 -20.34
C GLN A 170 29.60 2.14 -18.99
N ILE A 171 29.10 2.79 -17.94
CA ILE A 171 29.09 2.27 -16.56
C ILE A 171 27.71 1.75 -16.11
N GLY A 172 26.75 1.59 -17.04
CA GLY A 172 25.41 1.08 -16.74
C GLY A 172 24.50 2.06 -15.98
N ILE A 173 24.95 3.29 -15.76
CA ILE A 173 24.23 4.38 -15.10
C ILE A 173 24.15 5.54 -16.08
N ARG A 174 22.94 6.02 -16.38
CA ARG A 174 22.77 7.26 -17.13
C ARG A 174 22.63 8.42 -16.16
N ALA A 175 23.73 9.12 -15.91
CA ALA A 175 23.74 10.32 -15.09
C ALA A 175 23.27 11.55 -15.88
N ARG A 176 22.51 12.41 -15.20
CA ARG A 176 22.11 13.74 -15.65
C ARG A 176 22.38 14.72 -14.52
N VAL A 177 23.12 15.78 -14.78
CA VAL A 177 23.36 16.83 -13.79
C VAL A 177 22.12 17.70 -13.68
N ILE A 178 21.48 17.67 -12.52
CA ILE A 178 20.20 18.34 -12.24
C ILE A 178 20.40 19.28 -11.04
N VAL A 179 20.27 20.58 -11.28
CA VAL A 179 20.44 21.62 -10.25
C VAL A 179 19.15 22.36 -9.93
N LYS A 180 18.09 22.16 -10.72
CA LYS A 180 16.75 22.75 -10.53
C LYS A 180 15.63 21.71 -10.60
N PHE A 181 14.51 21.97 -9.94
CA PHE A 181 13.33 21.09 -10.03
C PHE A 181 12.71 21.07 -11.43
N GLY A 182 12.70 22.19 -12.15
CA GLY A 182 12.23 22.23 -13.54
C GLY A 182 13.02 21.30 -14.48
N GLN A 183 14.34 21.20 -14.29
CA GLN A 183 15.18 20.23 -15.01
C GLN A 183 14.86 18.78 -14.59
N LEU A 184 14.67 18.56 -13.28
CA LEU A 184 14.31 17.25 -12.77
C LEU A 184 12.98 16.76 -13.37
N ARG A 185 12.00 17.65 -13.49
CA ARG A 185 10.68 17.40 -14.08
C ARG A 185 10.80 16.83 -15.50
N GLU A 186 11.69 17.40 -16.31
CA GLU A 186 11.89 17.00 -17.70
C GLU A 186 12.53 15.61 -17.84
N VAL A 187 13.32 15.20 -16.84
CA VAL A 187 14.13 13.98 -16.89
C VAL A 187 13.45 12.80 -16.19
N VAL A 188 12.82 13.03 -15.03
CA VAL A 188 12.25 11.95 -14.19
C VAL A 188 11.04 11.26 -14.82
N VAL A 189 10.48 11.83 -15.89
CA VAL A 189 9.41 11.25 -16.72
C VAL A 189 9.90 10.15 -17.67
N GLU A 190 11.22 10.02 -17.89
CA GLU A 190 11.77 8.99 -18.76
C GLU A 190 11.41 7.58 -18.25
N LYS A 191 10.60 6.88 -19.03
CA LYS A 191 10.08 5.56 -18.69
C LYS A 191 11.05 4.42 -19.02
N ALA A 192 12.23 4.68 -19.57
CA ALA A 192 13.19 3.62 -19.90
C ALA A 192 13.85 3.00 -18.66
N PHE A 193 13.96 3.74 -17.56
CA PHE A 193 14.71 3.30 -16.40
C PHE A 193 13.93 2.37 -15.48
N SER A 194 14.60 1.31 -15.02
CA SER A 194 14.11 0.40 -13.97
C SER A 194 14.14 1.08 -12.60
N THR A 195 15.24 1.79 -12.34
CA THR A 195 15.53 2.49 -11.09
C THR A 195 15.94 3.92 -11.37
N TRP A 196 15.42 4.83 -10.57
CA TRP A 196 15.84 6.23 -10.57
C TRP A 196 16.46 6.54 -9.21
N VAL A 197 17.73 6.93 -9.21
CA VAL A 197 18.39 7.57 -8.08
C VAL A 197 18.27 9.07 -8.26
N ILE A 198 17.68 9.75 -7.29
CA ILE A 198 17.40 11.19 -7.33
C ILE A 198 18.09 11.84 -6.15
N VAL A 199 19.11 12.65 -6.42
CA VAL A 199 19.62 13.61 -5.43
C VAL A 199 18.79 14.87 -5.55
N TRP A 200 18.14 15.27 -4.46
CA TRP A 200 17.23 16.41 -4.53
C TRP A 200 17.96 17.71 -4.90
N PRO A 201 17.40 18.52 -5.82
CA PRO A 201 18.03 19.79 -6.21
C PRO A 201 18.07 20.79 -5.05
N LEU A 202 19.20 21.50 -4.94
CA LEU A 202 19.37 22.63 -4.02
C LEU A 202 18.80 23.93 -4.61
N ASP A 203 17.51 23.92 -4.89
CA ASP A 203 16.81 24.96 -5.64
C ASP A 203 15.81 25.71 -4.76
N ILE A 204 16.29 26.76 -4.08
CA ILE A 204 15.49 27.58 -3.15
C ILE A 204 14.42 28.44 -3.83
N HIS A 205 14.46 28.56 -5.15
CA HIS A 205 13.53 29.36 -5.94
C HIS A 205 12.64 28.47 -6.82
N THR A 206 12.48 27.20 -6.43
CA THR A 206 11.62 26.27 -7.15
C THR A 206 10.16 26.69 -7.09
N ASP A 207 9.46 26.50 -8.21
CA ASP A 207 8.02 26.70 -8.29
C ASP A 207 7.27 25.43 -7.83
N GLN A 208 6.13 25.63 -7.17
CA GLN A 208 5.29 24.54 -6.69
C GLN A 208 4.85 23.55 -7.80
N PRO A 209 4.46 24.00 -9.02
CA PRO A 209 4.09 23.08 -10.10
C PRO A 209 5.21 22.13 -10.50
N ASP A 210 6.47 22.56 -10.45
CA ASP A 210 7.61 21.70 -10.79
C ASP A 210 7.82 20.61 -9.73
N ILE A 211 7.70 20.97 -8.45
CA ILE A 211 7.75 20.02 -7.34
C ILE A 211 6.65 18.97 -7.48
N GLU A 212 5.41 19.41 -7.71
CA GLU A 212 4.25 18.52 -7.85
C GLU A 212 4.39 17.59 -9.05
N ALA A 213 4.87 18.11 -10.18
CA ALA A 213 5.10 17.30 -11.38
C ALA A 213 6.19 16.24 -11.16
N VAL A 214 7.28 16.58 -10.47
CA VAL A 214 8.33 15.61 -10.09
C VAL A 214 7.77 14.52 -9.17
N ALA A 215 7.01 14.90 -8.15
CA ALA A 215 6.40 13.95 -7.22
C ALA A 215 5.41 13.00 -7.94
N LEU A 216 4.57 13.54 -8.82
CA LEU A 216 3.63 12.77 -9.63
C LEU A 216 4.36 11.79 -10.57
N ALA A 217 5.38 12.26 -11.28
CA ALA A 217 6.18 11.42 -12.17
C ALA A 217 6.90 10.30 -11.39
N ALA A 218 7.42 10.59 -10.21
CA ALA A 218 8.03 9.59 -9.35
C ALA A 218 7.00 8.54 -8.88
N GLN A 219 5.81 8.97 -8.48
CA GLN A 219 4.71 8.08 -8.12
C GLN A 219 4.29 7.19 -9.30
N GLN A 220 4.10 7.76 -10.49
CA GLN A 220 3.72 7.03 -11.70
C GLN A 220 4.78 5.99 -12.09
N HIS A 221 6.07 6.32 -11.96
CA HIS A 221 7.16 5.38 -12.22
C HIS A 221 7.14 4.19 -11.26
N MET A 222 6.88 4.41 -9.97
CA MET A 222 6.69 3.33 -8.98
C MET A 222 5.41 2.52 -9.23
N GLN A 223 4.34 3.18 -9.68
CA GLN A 223 3.11 2.49 -10.10
C GLN A 223 3.34 1.56 -11.28
N ALA A 224 4.21 1.94 -12.21
CA ALA A 224 4.65 1.14 -13.35
C ALA A 224 5.70 0.06 -12.98
N GLY A 225 5.96 -0.19 -11.69
CA GLY A 225 6.86 -1.25 -11.22
C GLY A 225 8.33 -0.86 -11.07
N GLY A 226 8.68 0.39 -11.36
CA GLY A 226 10.03 0.94 -11.17
C GLY A 226 10.38 1.21 -9.71
N HIS A 227 11.67 1.39 -9.44
CA HIS A 227 12.20 1.70 -8.11
C HIS A 227 12.70 3.15 -8.04
N LYS A 228 12.54 3.78 -6.87
CA LYS A 228 13.07 5.10 -6.57
C LYS A 228 14.04 5.03 -5.39
N VAL A 229 15.18 5.69 -5.53
CA VAL A 229 16.08 5.98 -4.41
C VAL A 229 16.22 7.49 -4.35
N THR A 230 15.96 8.09 -3.21
CA THR A 230 16.18 9.53 -3.00
C THR A 230 17.34 9.75 -2.06
N ALA A 231 18.08 10.82 -2.29
CA ALA A 231 19.19 11.23 -1.44
C ALA A 231 19.19 12.75 -1.31
N TRP A 232 19.73 13.24 -0.20
CA TRP A 232 19.92 14.67 0.01
C TRP A 232 21.33 15.05 -0.46
N PRO A 233 21.53 16.26 -1.01
CA PRO A 233 22.84 16.67 -1.49
C PRO A 233 23.87 16.78 -0.35
N PRO A 234 25.17 16.59 -0.63
CA PRO A 234 26.23 16.77 0.35
C PRO A 234 26.15 18.12 1.06
N LEU A 235 26.34 18.13 2.38
CA LEU A 235 26.38 19.36 3.17
C LEU A 235 27.80 19.92 3.20
N SER A 236 27.92 21.23 2.97
CA SER A 236 29.17 21.98 3.13
C SER A 236 28.92 23.32 3.82
N SER A 237 29.99 23.99 4.26
CA SER A 237 29.92 25.34 4.80
C SER A 237 29.29 26.33 3.81
N TYR A 238 29.54 26.15 2.52
CA TYR A 238 29.07 27.02 1.44
C TYR A 238 27.57 26.88 1.15
N ASN A 239 26.99 25.69 1.34
CA ASN A 239 25.60 25.41 0.99
C ASN A 239 24.67 25.27 2.21
N ARG A 240 25.21 25.30 3.44
CA ARG A 240 24.48 25.05 4.69
C ARG A 240 23.15 25.79 4.81
N VAL A 241 23.13 27.09 4.51
CA VAL A 241 21.91 27.91 4.63
C VAL A 241 20.82 27.41 3.69
N LYS A 242 21.15 27.20 2.42
CA LYS A 242 20.21 26.67 1.42
C LYS A 242 19.76 25.25 1.78
N TRP A 243 20.68 24.42 2.25
CA TRP A 243 20.41 23.04 2.63
C TRP A 243 19.40 22.98 3.78
N MET A 244 19.59 23.81 4.82
CA MET A 244 18.65 23.88 5.96
C MET A 244 17.25 24.31 5.50
N ILE A 245 17.15 25.28 4.60
CA ILE A 245 15.86 25.73 4.03
C ILE A 245 15.18 24.58 3.29
N MET A 246 15.92 23.88 2.43
CA MET A 246 15.37 22.84 1.55
C MET A 246 15.09 21.51 2.24
N SER A 247 15.79 21.20 3.34
CA SER A 247 15.67 19.93 4.08
C SER A 247 14.22 19.58 4.45
N LYS A 248 13.41 20.59 4.84
CA LYS A 248 11.99 20.40 5.16
C LYS A 248 11.18 19.98 3.95
N LEU A 249 11.45 20.56 2.78
CA LEU A 249 10.78 20.20 1.53
C LEU A 249 11.17 18.78 1.10
N TRP A 250 12.46 18.46 1.11
CA TRP A 250 12.94 17.12 0.75
C TRP A 250 12.36 16.05 1.66
N LYS A 251 12.33 16.30 2.97
CA LYS A 251 11.69 15.41 3.94
C LYS A 251 10.21 15.19 3.63
N ALA A 252 9.47 16.27 3.36
CA ALA A 252 8.06 16.16 3.00
C ALA A 252 7.83 15.38 1.70
N LEU A 253 8.72 15.52 0.71
CA LEU A 253 8.68 14.74 -0.53
C LEU A 253 8.97 13.26 -0.27
N ASP A 254 10.03 12.97 0.48
CA ASP A 254 10.42 11.61 0.85
C ASP A 254 9.28 10.90 1.60
N ASP A 255 8.68 11.55 2.60
CA ASP A 255 7.58 10.99 3.39
C ASP A 255 6.33 10.74 2.54
N LYS A 256 5.97 11.68 1.65
CA LYS A 256 4.82 11.51 0.74
C LYS A 256 5.05 10.38 -0.25
N LEU A 257 6.24 10.30 -0.83
CA LEU A 257 6.57 9.27 -1.81
C LEU A 257 6.65 7.89 -1.14
N LEU A 258 7.21 7.79 0.07
CA LEU A 258 7.21 6.56 0.87
C LEU A 258 5.79 6.08 1.19
N ALA A 259 4.89 6.98 1.60
CA ALA A 259 3.50 6.65 1.87
C ALA A 259 2.76 6.10 0.63
N CYS A 260 3.15 6.56 -0.56
CA CYS A 260 2.58 6.13 -1.83
C CYS A 260 3.30 4.92 -2.44
N ALA A 261 4.51 4.61 -1.99
CA ALA A 261 5.34 3.56 -2.55
C ALA A 261 4.78 2.17 -2.20
N GLY A 262 4.92 1.22 -3.14
CA GLY A 262 4.78 -0.19 -2.82
C GLY A 262 5.91 -0.67 -1.91
N VAL A 263 5.70 -1.79 -1.22
CA VAL A 263 6.74 -2.43 -0.38
C VAL A 263 8.04 -2.57 -1.18
N LYS A 264 9.15 -2.02 -0.67
CA LYS A 264 10.50 -2.01 -1.28
C LYS A 264 10.62 -1.30 -2.64
N LYS A 265 9.65 -0.47 -3.05
CA LYS A 265 9.72 0.32 -4.30
C LYS A 265 10.39 1.67 -4.13
N MET A 266 10.56 2.14 -2.90
CA MET A 266 11.28 3.35 -2.57
C MET A 266 12.26 3.11 -1.42
N ALA A 267 13.42 3.75 -1.49
CA ALA A 267 14.36 3.88 -0.38
C ALA A 267 14.83 5.34 -0.27
N THR A 268 15.02 5.81 0.95
CA THR A 268 15.65 7.11 1.26
C THR A 268 17.06 6.84 1.77
N ALA A 269 18.07 7.42 1.14
CA ALA A 269 19.46 7.31 1.57
C ALA A 269 19.84 8.39 2.60
N SER A 270 18.96 9.35 2.85
CA SER A 270 19.11 10.38 3.88
C SER A 270 18.48 9.94 5.20
N ASN A 271 19.17 10.23 6.30
CA ASN A 271 18.63 10.15 7.65
C ASN A 271 19.04 11.36 8.51
N SER A 272 19.42 12.46 7.85
CA SER A 272 19.81 13.69 8.50
C SER A 272 18.60 14.45 9.04
N HIS A 273 18.75 15.11 10.19
CA HIS A 273 17.70 15.94 10.77
C HIS A 273 18.24 17.22 11.40
N ILE A 274 17.34 18.16 11.67
CA ILE A 274 17.65 19.44 12.29
C ILE A 274 16.97 19.48 13.66
N GLU A 275 17.77 19.69 14.71
CA GLU A 275 17.31 19.89 16.08
C GLU A 275 18.04 21.12 16.66
N GLU A 276 17.30 22.05 17.25
CA GLU A 276 17.85 23.28 17.84
C GLU A 276 18.83 24.07 16.92
N ASN A 277 18.53 24.18 15.62
CA ASN A 277 19.40 24.79 14.59
C ASN A 277 20.76 24.10 14.38
N LYS A 278 20.95 22.90 14.94
CA LYS A 278 22.08 22.02 14.67
C LYS A 278 21.65 20.97 13.66
N ILE A 279 22.58 20.60 12.78
CA ILE A 279 22.35 19.56 11.78
C ILE A 279 23.01 18.29 12.31
N PHE A 280 22.23 17.23 12.41
CA PHE A 280 22.69 15.90 12.76
C PHE A 280 22.70 15.07 11.48
N ILE A 281 23.87 14.55 11.13
CA ILE A 281 24.08 13.70 9.96
C ILE A 281 24.48 12.32 10.49
N GLU A 282 23.77 11.28 10.05
CA GLU A 282 24.14 9.91 10.37
C GLU A 282 25.42 9.52 9.62
N GLU A 283 26.27 8.73 10.28
CA GLU A 283 27.49 8.23 9.66
C GLU A 283 27.18 7.35 8.45
N GLY A 284 27.87 7.58 7.33
CA GLY A 284 27.69 6.81 6.10
C GLY A 284 26.58 7.30 5.17
N THR A 285 25.88 8.40 5.50
CA THR A 285 24.88 8.97 4.58
C THR A 285 25.53 9.88 3.52
N PRO A 286 24.90 10.05 2.34
CA PRO A 286 25.44 10.91 1.27
C PRO A 286 25.68 12.36 1.69
N GLU A 287 24.96 12.86 2.69
CA GLU A 287 25.08 14.24 3.18
C GLU A 287 26.42 14.49 3.88
N GLY A 288 26.97 13.46 4.54
CA GLY A 288 28.28 13.48 5.18
C GLY A 288 29.45 13.41 4.20
N ALA A 289 29.19 13.04 2.94
CA ALA A 289 30.23 12.92 1.91
C ALA A 289 30.83 14.26 1.47
N GLY A 290 30.35 15.39 2.00
CA GLY A 290 30.91 16.73 1.77
C GLY A 290 32.40 16.85 2.13
N GLN A 291 32.96 15.93 2.93
CA GLN A 291 34.39 15.86 3.23
C GLN A 291 35.25 15.34 2.06
N TYR A 292 34.63 14.72 1.06
CA TYR A 292 35.31 14.16 -0.12
C TYR A 292 35.19 15.04 -1.37
N TYR A 293 34.59 16.22 -1.24
CA TYR A 293 34.45 17.24 -2.29
C TYR A 293 35.20 18.53 -1.91
#